data_AF-A0A7W1ZZ77-F1
#
_entry.id   AF-A0A7W1ZZ77-F1
#
_cell.length_a   1.000
_cell.length_b   1.000
_cell.length_c   1.000
_cell.angle_alpha   90.00
_cell.angle_beta   90.00
_cell.angle_gamma   90.00
#
_symmetry.space_group_name_H-M   'P 1'
#
loop_
_entity.id
_entity.type
_entity.pdbx_description
1 polymer ?
#
loop_
_entity_poly.entity_id
_entity_poly.type
_entity_poly.pdbx_seq_one_letter_code
_entity_poly.pdbx_strand_id
1 'polypeptide(L)'
;MLWEAAILERKGKIKLHGGFSRWAETLLKNSGFGIAPLEPAVIALAVGYNFNDDPFDKAIVATAAELSLPLITKDAAITGSNLIDICW
;
A
#
# COMPACT_ATOMS: atom_id res chain seq x y z
N MET A 1 2.76 -0.75 1.20
CA MET A 1 3.35 0.41 0.47
C MET A 1 4.75 0.09 -0.05
N LEU A 2 5.24 0.71 -1.15
CA LEU A 2 6.65 0.55 -1.56
C LEU A 2 7.63 1.00 -0.46
N TRP A 3 7.33 2.12 0.20
CA TRP A 3 8.14 2.63 1.32
C TRP A 3 8.23 1.62 2.48
N GLU A 4 7.10 1.07 2.87
CA GLU A 4 7.02 0.04 3.91
C GLU A 4 7.82 -1.22 3.53
N ALA A 5 7.70 -1.69 2.28
CA ALA A 5 8.48 -2.84 1.79
C ALA A 5 10.00 -2.59 1.91
N ALA A 6 10.47 -1.39 1.56
CA ALA A 6 11.87 -0.99 1.75
C ALA A 6 12.30 -1.02 3.23
N ILE A 7 11.43 -0.54 4.15
CA ILE A 7 11.69 -0.59 5.60
C ILE A 7 11.73 -2.04 6.10
N LEU A 8 10.80 -2.89 5.66
CA LEU A 8 10.72 -4.29 6.05
C LEU A 8 11.95 -5.07 5.59
N GLU A 9 12.43 -4.82 4.38
CA GLU A 9 13.67 -5.42 3.88
C GLU A 9 14.88 -4.94 4.71
N ARG A 10 15.01 -3.63 4.94
CA ARG A 10 16.09 -3.07 5.76
C ARG A 10 16.11 -3.65 7.18
N LYS A 11 14.93 -3.95 7.73
CA LYS A 11 14.77 -4.60 9.04
C LYS A 11 14.95 -6.12 8.99
N GLY A 12 15.21 -6.72 7.83
CA GLY A 12 15.38 -8.16 7.65
C GLY A 12 14.09 -8.97 7.80
N LYS A 13 12.91 -8.32 7.79
CA LYS A 13 11.62 -9.00 7.93
C LYS A 13 11.16 -9.67 6.64
N ILE A 14 11.60 -9.15 5.49
CA ILE A 14 11.39 -9.74 4.17
C ILE A 14 12.71 -9.72 3.40
N LYS A 15 12.80 -10.52 2.33
CA LYS A 15 13.94 -10.54 1.42
C LYS A 15 13.45 -10.32 0.00
N LEU A 16 13.77 -9.17 -0.59
CA LEU A 16 13.45 -8.89 -1.99
C LEU A 16 14.62 -9.35 -2.87
N HIS A 17 14.32 -9.96 -4.01
CA HIS A 17 15.35 -10.48 -4.88
C HIS A 17 16.21 -9.35 -5.45
N GLY A 18 17.48 -9.33 -5.08
CA GLY A 18 18.41 -8.30 -5.52
C GLY A 18 18.26 -6.94 -4.81
N GLY A 19 17.54 -6.89 -3.69
CA GLY A 19 17.31 -5.66 -2.92
C GLY A 19 16.13 -4.83 -3.44
N PHE A 20 15.62 -3.93 -2.61
CA PHE A 20 14.46 -3.09 -2.90
C PHE A 20 14.58 -2.35 -4.23
N SER A 21 15.70 -1.69 -4.51
CA SER A 21 15.86 -0.90 -5.74
C SER A 21 15.70 -1.76 -6.99
N ARG A 22 16.43 -2.89 -7.08
CA ARG A 22 16.35 -3.79 -8.25
C ARG A 22 14.98 -4.44 -8.37
N TRP A 23 14.40 -4.83 -7.23
CA TRP A 23 13.06 -5.40 -7.20
C TRP A 23 12.01 -4.40 -7.68
N ALA A 24 12.03 -3.16 -7.19
CA ALA A 24 11.09 -2.11 -7.58
C ALA A 24 11.24 -1.74 -9.07
N GLU A 25 12.47 -1.57 -9.56
CA GLU A 25 12.72 -1.35 -10.99
C GLU A 25 12.17 -2.49 -11.86
N THR A 26 12.32 -3.73 -11.42
CA THR A 26 11.82 -4.90 -12.15
C THR A 26 10.29 -4.93 -12.14
N LEU A 27 9.66 -4.65 -11.00
CA LEU A 27 8.21 -4.57 -10.85
C LEU A 27 7.61 -3.51 -11.79
N LEU A 28 8.22 -2.33 -11.84
CA LEU A 28 7.71 -1.18 -12.59
C LEU A 28 8.00 -1.25 -14.10
N LYS A 29 8.86 -2.16 -14.54
CA LYS A 29 9.03 -2.48 -15.97
C LYS A 29 7.88 -3.31 -16.54
N ASN A 30 7.08 -3.96 -15.67
CA ASN A 30 5.92 -4.71 -16.09
C ASN A 30 4.72 -3.76 -16.24
N SER A 31 4.11 -3.71 -17.44
CA SER A 31 2.99 -2.83 -17.77
C SER A 31 1.71 -3.08 -16.95
N GLY A 32 1.62 -4.20 -16.24
CA GLY A 32 0.54 -4.49 -15.31
C GLY A 32 0.65 -3.75 -13.96
N PHE A 33 1.76 -3.05 -13.69
CA PHE A 33 1.98 -2.32 -12.44
C PHE A 33 2.23 -0.84 -12.70
N GLY A 34 1.69 0.01 -11.83
CA GLY A 34 1.90 1.45 -11.82
C GLY A 34 2.13 1.98 -10.41
N ILE A 35 2.62 3.21 -10.30
CA ILE A 35 2.75 3.92 -9.02
C ILE A 35 1.61 4.93 -8.90
N ALA A 36 0.84 4.81 -7.82
CA ALA A 36 -0.03 5.88 -7.38
C ALA A 36 0.78 6.89 -6.53
N PRO A 37 0.74 8.20 -6.85
CA PRO A 37 1.43 9.21 -6.05
C PRO A 37 0.77 9.36 -4.67
N LEU A 38 1.58 9.58 -3.64
CA LEU A 38 1.08 9.94 -2.32
C LEU A 38 0.84 11.45 -2.26
N GLU A 39 -0.31 11.88 -2.77
CA GLU A 39 -0.70 13.28 -2.80
C GLU A 39 -1.24 13.79 -1.45
N PRO A 40 -1.23 15.11 -1.20
CA PRO A 40 -1.81 15.67 0.03
C PRO A 40 -3.26 15.27 0.28
N ALA A 41 -4.08 15.08 -0.77
CA ALA A 41 -5.46 14.62 -0.66
C ALA A 41 -5.55 13.20 -0.06
N VAL A 42 -4.71 12.28 -0.54
CA VAL A 42 -4.59 10.92 0.00
C VAL A 42 -4.20 10.96 1.48
N ILE A 43 -3.24 11.81 1.84
CA ILE A 43 -2.79 11.96 3.23
C ILE A 43 -3.93 12.49 4.10
N ALA A 44 -4.65 13.52 3.64
CA ALA A 44 -5.77 14.11 4.38
C ALA A 44 -6.91 13.10 4.59
N LEU A 45 -7.18 12.25 3.61
CA LEU A 45 -8.15 11.17 3.73
C LEU A 45 -7.67 10.09 4.71
N ALA A 46 -6.41 9.67 4.59
CA ALA A 46 -5.80 8.62 5.42
C ALA A 46 -5.83 8.96 6.91
N VAL A 47 -5.55 10.22 7.30
CA VAL A 47 -5.57 10.63 8.72
C VAL A 47 -6.96 10.58 9.36
N GLY A 48 -8.03 10.58 8.55
CA GLY A 48 -9.41 10.43 9.02
C GLY A 48 -9.81 8.99 9.34
N TYR A 49 -9.03 7.99 8.93
CA TYR A 49 -9.37 6.58 9.14
C TYR A 49 -9.01 6.07 10.52
N ASN A 50 -9.91 5.27 11.09
CA ASN A 50 -9.84 4.78 12.46
C ASN A 50 -9.93 3.24 12.58
N PHE A 51 -9.45 2.50 11.57
CA PHE A 51 -9.46 1.03 11.60
C PHE A 51 -8.20 0.41 12.21
N ASN A 52 -7.07 1.13 12.26
CA ASN A 52 -5.85 0.77 12.97
C ASN A 52 -4.96 2.00 13.20
N ASP A 53 -3.72 1.82 13.70
CA ASP A 53 -2.72 2.89 13.90
C ASP A 53 -1.60 2.91 12.85
N ASP A 54 -1.62 2.02 11.86
CA ASP A 54 -0.55 1.94 10.86
C ASP A 54 -0.76 3.00 9.76
N PRO A 55 0.14 4.00 9.65
CA PRO A 55 0.00 5.05 8.62
C PRO A 55 0.16 4.50 7.19
N PHE A 56 0.86 3.39 7.00
CA PHE A 56 1.02 2.77 5.67
C PHE A 56 -0.28 2.10 5.24
N ASP A 57 -0.96 1.39 6.13
CA ASP A 57 -2.26 0.79 5.82
C ASP A 57 -3.29 1.86 5.50
N LYS A 58 -3.35 2.93 6.32
CA LYS A 58 -4.25 4.06 6.06
C LYS A 58 -3.97 4.72 4.72
N ALA A 59 -2.70 4.91 4.36
CA ALA A 59 -2.32 5.46 3.06
C ALA A 59 -2.73 4.55 1.90
N ILE A 60 -2.54 3.23 2.01
CA ILE A 60 -2.95 2.26 0.97
C ILE A 60 -4.47 2.30 0.76
N VAL A 61 -5.24 2.25 1.86
CA VAL A 61 -6.71 2.31 1.80
C VAL A 61 -7.17 3.64 1.21
N ALA A 62 -6.57 4.76 1.62
CA ALA A 62 -6.92 6.08 1.09
C ALA A 62 -6.58 6.21 -0.39
N THR A 63 -5.45 5.67 -0.84
CA THR A 63 -5.10 5.62 -2.27
C THR A 63 -6.11 4.78 -3.05
N ALA A 64 -6.51 3.62 -2.55
CA ALA A 64 -7.51 2.78 -3.22
C ALA A 64 -8.87 3.48 -3.31
N ALA A 65 -9.30 4.14 -2.23
CA ALA A 65 -10.52 4.93 -2.19
C ALA A 65 -10.49 6.09 -3.20
N GLU A 66 -9.41 6.88 -3.22
CA GLU A 66 -9.25 8.02 -4.12
C GLU A 66 -9.25 7.60 -5.60
N LEU A 67 -8.66 6.44 -5.90
CA LEU A 67 -8.64 5.89 -7.26
C LEU A 67 -9.91 5.09 -7.62
N SER A 68 -10.84 4.91 -6.68
CA SER A 68 -12.02 4.05 -6.84
C SER A 68 -11.66 2.63 -7.30
N LEU A 69 -10.62 2.04 -6.71
CA LEU A 69 -10.13 0.70 -7.03
C LEU A 69 -10.30 -0.25 -5.84
N PRO A 70 -10.59 -1.55 -6.08
CA PRO A 70 -10.58 -2.54 -5.02
C PRO A 70 -9.15 -2.80 -4.53
N LEU A 71 -9.01 -3.23 -3.28
CA LEU A 71 -7.73 -3.56 -2.67
C LEU A 71 -7.57 -5.08 -2.49
N ILE A 72 -6.42 -5.60 -2.89
CA ILE A 72 -6.01 -6.98 -2.58
C ILE A 72 -5.30 -6.98 -1.22
N THR A 73 -5.92 -7.55 -0.18
CA THR A 73 -5.31 -7.61 1.17
C THR A 73 -5.91 -8.70 2.07
N LYS A 74 -5.05 -9.42 2.82
CA LYS A 74 -5.43 -10.40 3.88
C LYS A 74 -5.67 -9.74 5.23
N ASP A 75 -5.51 -8.43 5.33
CA ASP A 75 -5.58 -7.75 6.61
C ASP A 75 -7.02 -7.69 7.14
N ALA A 76 -7.22 -8.22 8.35
CA ALA A 76 -8.53 -8.30 8.99
C ALA A 76 -9.08 -6.93 9.40
N ALA A 77 -8.21 -5.98 9.78
CA ALA A 77 -8.63 -4.63 10.15
C ALA A 77 -9.07 -3.85 8.91
N ILE A 78 -8.35 -3.98 7.79
CA ILE A 78 -8.76 -3.35 6.52
C ILE A 78 -10.06 -3.96 6.00
N THR A 79 -10.16 -5.29 5.93
CA THR A 79 -11.37 -5.97 5.45
C THR A 79 -12.58 -5.71 6.34
N GLY A 80 -12.41 -5.61 7.66
CA GLY A 80 -13.47 -5.26 8.60
C GLY A 80 -13.87 -3.79 8.61
N SER A 81 -13.06 -2.90 8.03
CA SER A 81 -13.34 -1.45 8.01
C SER A 81 -14.50 -1.05 7.10
N ASN A 82 -14.80 -1.86 6.08
CA ASN A 82 -15.77 -1.57 5.01
C ASN A 82 -15.55 -0.22 4.30
N LEU A 83 -14.31 0.30 4.31
CA LEU A 83 -13.99 1.59 3.69
C LEU A 83 -13.82 1.50 2.17
N ILE A 84 -13.44 0.32 1.67
CA ILE A 84 -13.15 0.05 0.25
C ILE A 84 -13.58 -1.37 -0.13
N ASP A 85 -13.75 -1.63 -1.42
CA ASP A 85 -13.99 -2.97 -1.95
C ASP A 85 -12.71 -3.83 -1.88
N ILE A 86 -12.88 -5.13 -1.63
CA ILE A 86 -11.78 -6.09 -1.49
C ILE A 86 -11.86 -7.16 -2.58
N CYS A 87 -10.73 -7.56 -3.17
CA CYS A 87 -10.64 -8.65 -4.14
C CYS A 87 -9.50 -9.65 -3.82
N TRP A 88 -9.63 -10.88 -4.36
CA TRP A 88 -8.73 -12.02 -4.17
C TRP A 88 -8.37 -12.74 -5.46
#